data_AF-K5WSQ0-F1
#
_entry.id   AF-K5WSQ0-F1
#
_cell.length_a   1.000
_cell.length_b   1.000
_cell.length_c   1.000
_cell.angle_alpha   90.00
_cell.angle_beta   90.00
_cell.angle_gamma   90.00
#
_symmetry.space_group_name_H-M   'P 1'
#
loop_
_entity.id
_entity.type
_entity.pdbx_description
1 polymer ?
#
loop_
_entity_poly.entity_id
_entity_poly.type
_entity_poly.pdbx_seq_one_letter_code
_entity_poly.pdbx_strand_id
1 'polypeptide(L)'
;MFPLHPSTTKAELNFSDRLRELKVDPPIPSNLADILTNVQPKYNELDLKERSIQERFNSWKFLVDLVTYGPPRFAVFKGNLGEPEEIESIPLTKTKQVPLRASRTGPSTPAKNATVMEEFFCQSNIGELTSLSSSTSIPIHPGNNVLLMFGDLLTGQHIHSLQASRIDDISPGLRFQSQLFCHGWFHVRMACADAIWRRHIRGSESEKEKTSLMNYITQIRPLEKHKILTNPTFRQLHEVILHVGIVLRLDAWRIEVSRRHPECKSLEDWANTNPTWQEIVEIAIELVERFVGGPDLSDEFRKDDSQRDQAFEITKAYHKDFLLYEETNYSMNHGDIGRLDACLIEWVFYFMACGKTKYAQEMLHYLENMYIQYPKPLA
;
A
#
# COMPACT_ATOMS: atom_id res chain seq x y z
N MET A 1 3.62 -4.67 9.08
CA MET A 1 3.57 -5.98 9.74
C MET A 1 4.08 -6.96 8.71
N PHE A 2 5.22 -7.58 8.99
CA PHE A 2 5.69 -8.72 8.21
C PHE A 2 4.67 -9.81 8.47
N PRO A 3 4.15 -10.49 7.45
CA PRO A 3 3.10 -11.47 7.64
C PRO A 3 3.70 -12.74 8.23
N LEU A 4 4.11 -12.69 9.50
CA LEU A 4 4.24 -13.92 10.25
C LEU A 4 2.82 -14.40 10.48
N HIS A 5 2.42 -15.40 9.69
CA HIS A 5 1.19 -16.13 9.95
C HIS A 5 1.19 -16.60 11.41
N PRO A 6 0.05 -16.66 12.13
CA PRO A 6 0.06 -17.06 13.54
C PRO A 6 0.52 -18.49 13.78
N SER A 7 0.52 -19.33 12.73
CA SER A 7 1.13 -20.65 12.79
C SER A 7 2.65 -20.61 12.64
N THR A 8 3.26 -19.46 12.31
CA THR A 8 4.70 -19.35 12.15
C THR A 8 5.38 -19.68 13.48
N THR A 9 6.08 -20.80 13.48
CA THR A 9 6.82 -21.35 14.61
C THR A 9 8.24 -20.79 14.65
N LYS A 10 8.87 -20.85 15.82
CA LYS A 10 10.29 -20.53 15.95
C LYS A 10 11.18 -21.35 15.00
N ALA A 11 10.81 -22.59 14.70
CA ALA A 11 11.58 -23.45 13.80
C ALA A 11 11.59 -22.92 12.36
N GLU A 12 10.54 -22.23 11.95
CA GLU A 12 10.43 -21.67 10.60
C GLU A 12 11.26 -20.38 10.45
N LEU A 13 11.64 -19.75 11.56
CA LEU A 13 12.59 -18.64 11.59
C LEU A 13 14.06 -19.09 11.53
N ASN A 14 14.33 -20.41 11.54
CA ASN A 14 15.67 -20.99 11.61
C ASN A 14 16.35 -21.09 10.21
N PHE A 15 16.63 -19.95 9.59
CA PHE A 15 17.23 -19.89 8.25
C PHE A 15 18.15 -18.68 8.02
N SER A 16 18.68 -18.03 9.07
CA SER A 16 19.55 -16.86 8.89
C SER A 16 20.84 -17.15 8.10
N ASP A 17 21.35 -18.37 8.14
CA ASP A 17 22.48 -18.83 7.31
C ASP A 17 22.13 -18.82 5.82
N ARG A 18 20.86 -19.08 5.47
CA ARG A 18 20.39 -19.01 4.08
C ARG A 18 20.35 -17.57 3.57
N LEU A 19 20.19 -16.56 4.42
CA LEU A 19 20.23 -15.14 4.01
C LEU A 19 21.59 -14.77 3.38
N ARG A 20 22.65 -15.54 3.65
CA ARG A 20 23.96 -15.35 3.01
C ARG A 20 24.02 -15.95 1.60
N GLU A 21 23.36 -17.08 1.40
CA GLU A 21 23.32 -17.81 0.12
C GLU A 21 22.33 -17.18 -0.86
N LEU A 22 21.25 -16.60 -0.33
CA LEU A 22 20.34 -15.70 -1.02
C LEU A 22 21.11 -14.40 -1.27
N LYS A 23 22.01 -14.40 -2.27
CA LYS A 23 22.76 -13.22 -2.67
C LYS A 23 21.82 -12.02 -2.72
N VAL A 24 22.11 -11.02 -1.89
CA VAL A 24 21.52 -9.69 -1.96
C VAL A 24 22.14 -8.97 -3.16
N ASP A 25 21.88 -9.49 -4.35
CA ASP A 25 21.99 -8.76 -5.59
C ASP A 25 21.11 -9.44 -6.64
N PRO A 26 19.82 -9.10 -6.71
CA PRO A 26 19.17 -9.04 -7.98
C PRO A 26 19.40 -7.61 -8.51
N PRO A 27 20.08 -7.42 -9.67
CA PRO A 27 19.49 -6.50 -10.63
C PRO A 27 18.00 -6.81 -10.66
N ILE A 28 17.12 -5.79 -10.65
CA ILE A 28 15.66 -5.92 -10.92
C ILE A 28 15.53 -7.16 -11.80
N PRO A 29 14.87 -8.26 -11.35
CA PRO A 29 14.95 -9.52 -12.06
C PRO A 29 14.80 -9.22 -13.53
N SER A 30 15.69 -9.77 -14.35
CA SER A 30 15.79 -9.46 -15.79
C SER A 30 14.45 -9.51 -16.51
N ASN A 31 13.46 -10.10 -15.85
CA ASN A 31 12.06 -10.03 -16.12
C ASN A 31 11.25 -9.50 -14.89
N LEU A 32 11.01 -8.19 -14.80
CA LEU A 32 9.99 -7.61 -13.89
C LEU A 32 8.63 -8.30 -14.09
N ALA A 33 8.32 -8.73 -15.31
CA ALA A 33 7.10 -9.48 -15.61
C ALA A 33 7.04 -10.86 -14.93
N ASP A 34 8.15 -11.51 -14.54
CA ASP A 34 8.11 -12.78 -13.81
C ASP A 34 7.62 -12.58 -12.38
N ILE A 35 8.04 -11.50 -11.71
CA ILE A 35 7.48 -11.11 -10.41
C ILE A 35 5.98 -10.78 -10.61
N LEU A 36 5.64 -9.97 -11.61
CA LEU A 36 4.25 -9.55 -11.83
C LEU A 36 3.29 -10.69 -12.21
N THR A 37 3.81 -11.77 -12.81
CA THR A 37 2.98 -12.89 -13.30
C THR A 37 3.00 -14.11 -12.40
N ASN A 38 4.01 -14.27 -11.54
CA ASN A 38 4.17 -15.46 -10.70
C ASN A 38 4.03 -15.22 -9.19
N VAL A 39 3.98 -13.95 -8.73
CA VAL A 39 3.72 -13.66 -7.32
C VAL A 39 2.28 -14.06 -6.97
N GLN A 40 2.15 -14.88 -5.94
CA GLN A 40 0.87 -15.18 -5.29
C GLN A 40 0.51 -14.03 -4.34
N PRO A 41 -0.77 -13.86 -3.97
CA PRO A 41 -1.94 -14.48 -4.57
C PRO A 41 -2.03 -14.16 -6.06
N LYS A 42 -2.59 -15.06 -6.88
CA LYS A 42 -2.92 -14.74 -8.27
C LYS A 42 -3.95 -13.61 -8.27
N TYR A 43 -3.50 -12.37 -8.26
CA TYR A 43 -4.35 -11.18 -8.27
C TYR A 43 -5.24 -11.09 -9.52
N ASN A 44 -4.89 -11.89 -10.53
CA ASN A 44 -5.63 -12.12 -11.77
C ASN A 44 -6.68 -13.24 -11.69
N GLU A 45 -6.93 -13.83 -10.51
CA GLU A 45 -8.04 -14.78 -10.36
C GLU A 45 -9.37 -14.04 -10.46
N LEU A 46 -9.94 -14.19 -11.65
CA LEU A 46 -11.24 -13.66 -11.97
C LEU A 46 -12.31 -14.48 -11.26
N ASP A 47 -13.35 -13.80 -10.78
CA ASP A 47 -14.54 -14.50 -10.29
C ASP A 47 -15.35 -15.09 -11.45
N LEU A 48 -16.48 -15.73 -11.13
CA LEU A 48 -17.39 -16.30 -12.14
C LEU A 48 -17.96 -15.26 -13.13
N LYS A 49 -17.77 -13.96 -12.86
CA LYS A 49 -18.20 -12.85 -13.71
C LYS A 49 -17.01 -12.15 -14.38
N GLU A 50 -15.86 -12.81 -14.44
CA GLU A 50 -14.63 -12.31 -15.06
C GLU A 50 -14.06 -11.04 -14.40
N ARG A 51 -14.37 -10.79 -13.12
CA ARG A 51 -13.90 -9.59 -12.40
C ARG A 51 -12.67 -9.90 -11.57
N SER A 52 -11.68 -9.01 -11.56
CA SER A 52 -10.52 -9.09 -10.67
C SER A 52 -10.86 -8.78 -9.21
N ILE A 53 -9.96 -9.12 -8.28
CA ILE A 53 -10.09 -8.79 -6.85
C ILE A 53 -10.24 -7.28 -6.64
N GLN A 54 -9.50 -6.50 -7.42
CA GLN A 54 -9.51 -5.03 -7.35
C GLN A 54 -10.84 -4.47 -7.86
N GLU A 55 -11.40 -5.04 -8.93
CA GLU A 55 -12.73 -4.63 -9.42
C GLU A 55 -13.83 -4.93 -8.41
N ARG A 56 -13.72 -6.08 -7.72
CA ARG A 56 -14.64 -6.44 -6.63
C ARG A 56 -14.52 -5.49 -5.44
N PHE A 57 -13.30 -5.11 -5.05
CA PHE A 57 -13.07 -4.09 -4.02
C PHE A 57 -13.60 -2.72 -4.44
N ASN A 58 -13.33 -2.30 -5.66
CA ASN A 58 -13.76 -1.02 -6.20
C ASN A 58 -15.30 -0.93 -6.18
N SER A 59 -15.97 -2.00 -6.62
CA SER A 59 -17.44 -2.10 -6.58
C SER A 59 -17.96 -1.99 -5.15
N TRP A 60 -17.37 -2.74 -4.21
CA TRP A 60 -17.68 -2.61 -2.78
C TRP A 60 -17.48 -1.18 -2.27
N LYS A 61 -16.40 -0.51 -2.69
CA LYS A 61 -16.11 0.86 -2.26
C LYS A 61 -17.11 1.88 -2.82
N PHE A 62 -17.58 1.72 -4.06
CA PHE A 62 -18.69 2.50 -4.59
C PHE A 62 -19.98 2.32 -3.78
N LEU A 63 -20.28 1.08 -3.35
CA LEU A 63 -21.43 0.79 -2.50
C LEU A 63 -21.32 1.44 -1.12
N VAL A 64 -20.15 1.30 -0.48
CA VAL A 64 -19.88 1.90 0.84
C VAL A 64 -20.12 3.41 0.80
N ASP A 65 -19.63 4.09 -0.24
CA ASP A 65 -19.76 5.53 -0.34
C ASP A 65 -21.21 5.98 -0.59
N LEU A 66 -21.95 5.27 -1.43
CA LEU A 66 -23.38 5.54 -1.63
C LEU A 66 -24.18 5.36 -0.33
N VAL A 67 -23.98 4.24 0.36
CA VAL A 67 -24.74 3.91 1.57
C VAL A 67 -24.36 4.81 2.75
N THR A 68 -23.11 5.26 2.82
CA THR A 68 -22.60 6.07 3.93
C THR A 68 -22.81 7.57 3.72
N TYR A 69 -22.63 8.05 2.49
CA TYR A 69 -22.57 9.48 2.18
C TYR A 69 -23.60 9.94 1.14
N GLY A 70 -24.31 9.02 0.49
CA GLY A 70 -25.42 9.34 -0.39
C GLY A 70 -26.69 9.74 0.37
N PRO A 71 -27.84 9.85 -0.32
CA PRO A 71 -29.12 10.17 0.30
C PRO A 71 -29.44 9.26 1.50
N PRO A 72 -29.99 9.80 2.62
CA PRO A 72 -30.20 9.04 3.86
C PRO A 72 -31.01 7.74 3.71
N ARG A 73 -31.85 7.64 2.67
CA ARG A 73 -32.62 6.43 2.38
C ARG A 73 -31.75 5.21 2.07
N PHE A 74 -30.54 5.39 1.53
CA PHE A 74 -29.64 4.27 1.25
C PHE A 74 -29.04 3.65 2.52
N ALA A 75 -29.09 4.34 3.67
CA ALA A 75 -28.59 3.82 4.95
C ALA A 75 -29.28 2.52 5.38
N VAL A 76 -30.48 2.22 4.86
CA VAL A 76 -31.17 0.94 5.11
C VAL A 76 -30.37 -0.27 4.64
N PHE A 77 -29.51 -0.09 3.63
CA PHE A 77 -28.67 -1.15 3.07
C PHE A 77 -27.35 -1.33 3.81
N LYS A 78 -27.11 -0.60 4.90
CA LYS A 78 -25.88 -0.76 5.69
C LYS A 78 -25.70 -2.19 6.20
N GLY A 79 -26.78 -2.89 6.52
CA GLY A 79 -26.76 -4.31 6.90
C GLY A 79 -26.44 -5.26 5.74
N ASN A 80 -26.58 -4.83 4.48
CA ASN A 80 -26.34 -5.63 3.28
C ASN A 80 -24.90 -5.50 2.73
N LEU A 81 -24.16 -4.45 3.11
CA LEU A 81 -22.83 -4.14 2.56
C LEU A 81 -21.81 -5.27 2.75
N GLY A 82 -21.77 -5.86 3.96
CA GLY A 82 -20.71 -6.77 4.35
C GLY A 82 -19.31 -6.14 4.29
N GLU A 83 -18.30 -7.00 4.42
CA GLU A 83 -16.89 -6.66 4.19
C GLU A 83 -16.48 -7.14 2.79
N PRO A 84 -15.46 -6.53 2.16
CA PRO A 84 -14.87 -7.07 0.95
C PRO A 84 -14.29 -8.47 1.23
N GLU A 85 -14.05 -9.23 0.17
CA GLU A 85 -13.45 -10.57 0.30
C GLU A 85 -12.10 -10.50 1.02
N GLU A 86 -11.84 -11.44 1.92
CA GLU A 86 -10.55 -11.55 2.59
C GLU A 86 -9.62 -12.39 1.71
N ILE A 87 -8.41 -11.89 1.41
CA ILE A 87 -7.44 -12.67 0.64
C ILE A 87 -6.54 -13.46 1.60
N GLU A 88 -5.80 -12.75 2.43
CA GLU A 88 -4.93 -13.35 3.43
C GLU A 88 -4.75 -12.38 4.60
N SER A 89 -5.64 -12.44 5.60
CA SER A 89 -5.48 -11.59 6.78
C SER A 89 -4.65 -12.23 7.87
N ILE A 90 -3.86 -11.40 8.51
CA ILE A 90 -3.15 -11.72 9.74
C ILE A 90 -4.17 -11.68 10.89
N PRO A 91 -4.41 -12.81 11.58
CA PRO A 91 -5.33 -12.86 12.71
C PRO A 91 -4.93 -11.90 13.83
N LEU A 92 -5.94 -11.17 14.33
CA LEU A 92 -5.75 -10.18 15.37
C LEU A 92 -5.23 -10.82 16.66
N THR A 93 -3.98 -10.54 17.01
CA THR A 93 -3.33 -11.06 18.21
C THR A 93 -2.75 -9.93 19.05
N LYS A 94 -2.99 -9.98 20.37
CA LYS A 94 -2.35 -9.03 21.29
C LYS A 94 -0.87 -9.36 21.44
N THR A 95 -0.01 -8.46 20.96
CA THR A 95 1.43 -8.58 21.15
C THR A 95 1.85 -8.09 22.53
N LYS A 96 2.75 -8.83 23.20
CA LYS A 96 3.44 -8.32 24.39
C LYS A 96 4.55 -7.36 23.93
N GLN A 97 4.49 -6.12 24.39
CA GLN A 97 5.51 -5.11 24.09
C GLN A 97 6.40 -4.91 25.31
N VAL A 98 7.71 -4.88 25.10
CA VAL A 98 8.70 -4.55 26.13
C VAL A 98 9.46 -3.32 25.63
N PRO A 99 9.19 -2.13 26.19
CA PRO A 99 9.85 -0.92 25.73
C PRO A 99 11.34 -0.97 26.09
N LEU A 100 12.19 -0.65 25.12
CA LEU A 100 13.62 -0.42 25.34
C LEU A 100 13.84 1.00 25.86
N ARG A 101 14.96 1.23 26.56
CA ARG A 101 15.40 2.57 26.95
C ARG A 101 15.86 3.35 25.72
N ALA A 102 15.68 4.66 25.76
CA ALA A 102 16.13 5.54 24.71
C ALA A 102 17.64 5.43 24.50
N SER A 103 18.05 5.30 23.23
CA SER A 103 19.45 5.40 22.83
C SER A 103 19.92 6.85 22.86
N ARG A 104 21.18 7.07 23.21
CA ARG A 104 21.84 8.39 23.08
C ARG A 104 22.34 8.65 21.66
N THR A 105 22.28 7.64 20.79
CA THR A 105 22.77 7.72 19.42
C THR A 105 21.61 8.01 18.46
N GLY A 106 21.76 9.07 17.67
CA GLY A 106 20.81 9.39 16.60
C GLY A 106 21.06 8.51 15.37
N PRO A 107 20.05 7.76 14.86
CA PRO A 107 20.21 6.88 13.71
C PRO A 107 20.24 7.68 12.39
N SER A 108 21.39 8.31 12.07
CA SER A 108 21.52 9.21 10.90
C SER A 108 22.50 8.72 9.83
N THR A 109 23.27 7.67 10.09
CA THR A 109 24.25 7.07 9.17
C THR A 109 24.30 5.56 9.37
N PRO A 110 24.80 4.76 8.41
CA PRO A 110 24.95 3.31 8.58
C PRO A 110 25.70 2.92 9.87
N ALA A 111 26.80 3.61 10.18
CA ALA A 111 27.59 3.36 11.40
C ALA A 111 26.80 3.67 12.69
N LYS A 112 26.08 4.79 12.73
CA LYS A 112 25.23 5.12 13.88
C LYS A 112 24.05 4.15 14.02
N ASN A 113 23.49 3.67 12.92
CA ASN A 113 22.48 2.62 12.94
C ASN A 113 23.04 1.32 13.52
N ALA A 114 24.25 0.92 13.16
CA ALA A 114 24.92 -0.23 13.77
C ALA A 114 25.02 -0.07 15.30
N THR A 115 25.46 1.11 15.77
CA THR A 115 25.53 1.40 17.21
C THR A 115 24.17 1.33 17.90
N VAL A 116 23.12 1.88 17.29
CA VAL A 116 21.75 1.81 17.84
C VAL A 116 21.26 0.35 17.90
N MET A 117 21.54 -0.44 16.87
CA MET A 117 21.19 -1.86 16.82
C MET A 117 21.93 -2.69 17.87
N GLU A 118 23.23 -2.47 18.03
CA GLU A 118 24.05 -3.08 19.08
C GLU A 118 23.51 -2.72 20.47
N GLU A 119 23.08 -1.47 20.67
CA GLU A 119 22.44 -1.04 21.92
C GLU A 119 21.10 -1.76 22.15
N PHE A 120 20.27 -1.94 21.11
CA PHE A 120 19.02 -2.69 21.23
C PHE A 120 19.27 -4.14 21.62
N PHE A 121 20.25 -4.80 21.00
CA PHE A 121 20.61 -6.17 21.35
C PHE A 121 21.18 -6.28 22.75
N CYS A 122 22.05 -5.35 23.15
CA CYS A 122 22.58 -5.27 24.52
C CYS A 122 21.44 -5.12 25.55
N GLN A 123 20.51 -4.20 25.32
CA GLN A 123 19.35 -4.01 26.20
C GLN A 123 18.41 -5.23 26.24
N SER A 124 18.40 -6.02 25.17
CA SER A 124 17.59 -7.25 25.05
C SER A 124 18.34 -8.51 25.49
N ASN A 125 19.60 -8.39 25.95
CA ASN A 125 20.50 -9.50 26.25
C ASN A 125 20.63 -10.49 25.07
N ILE A 126 20.73 -9.98 23.84
CA ILE A 126 20.95 -10.74 22.60
C ILE A 126 22.37 -10.45 22.11
N GLY A 127 23.13 -11.47 21.69
CA GLY A 127 24.46 -11.25 21.11
C GLY A 127 25.43 -12.42 21.25
N GLU A 128 26.70 -12.18 20.89
CA GLU A 128 27.80 -13.12 21.06
C GLU A 128 28.49 -12.92 22.42
N LEU A 129 29.09 -13.98 22.98
CA LEU A 129 29.76 -13.94 24.29
C LEU A 129 30.94 -12.95 24.31
N THR A 130 31.53 -12.68 23.14
CA THR A 130 32.69 -11.81 22.94
C THR A 130 32.33 -10.32 22.92
N SER A 131 31.06 -9.96 22.72
CA SER A 131 30.64 -8.56 22.52
C SER A 131 30.18 -7.82 23.78
N LEU A 132 30.06 -8.51 24.93
CA LEU A 132 29.48 -7.93 26.16
C LEU A 132 30.41 -8.18 27.36
N SER A 133 31.37 -7.28 27.56
CA SER A 133 32.37 -7.39 28.64
C SER A 133 31.87 -6.98 30.03
N SER A 134 30.60 -6.55 30.18
CA SER A 134 30.11 -5.91 31.40
C SER A 134 28.76 -6.40 31.94
N SER A 135 28.08 -7.36 31.30
CA SER A 135 26.83 -7.92 31.81
C SER A 135 27.07 -9.18 32.66
N THR A 136 26.39 -9.29 33.80
CA THR A 136 26.38 -10.50 34.64
C THR A 136 25.55 -11.64 34.03
N SER A 137 24.74 -11.36 33.01
CA SER A 137 23.96 -12.33 32.25
C SER A 137 24.71 -12.78 30.99
N ILE A 138 24.68 -14.09 30.74
CA ILE A 138 25.15 -14.69 29.49
C ILE A 138 24.20 -14.22 28.36
N PRO A 139 24.71 -13.60 27.27
CA PRO A 139 23.88 -13.17 26.15
C PRO A 139 23.18 -14.36 25.48
N ILE A 140 21.95 -14.15 25.04
CA ILE A 140 21.21 -15.12 24.24
C ILE A 140 21.67 -15.00 22.79
N HIS A 141 22.38 -16.02 22.31
CA HIS A 141 22.76 -16.10 20.91
C HIS A 141 21.52 -16.41 20.05
N PRO A 142 21.23 -15.65 18.97
CA PRO A 142 20.07 -15.91 18.12
C PRO A 142 20.17 -17.26 17.38
N GLY A 143 21.38 -17.80 17.26
CA GLY A 143 21.66 -19.02 16.50
C GLY A 143 21.42 -18.75 15.02
N ASN A 144 20.80 -19.71 14.36
CA ASN A 144 20.38 -19.60 12.96
C ASN A 144 18.95 -18.98 12.83
N ASN A 145 18.40 -18.39 13.90
CA ASN A 145 17.09 -17.73 13.82
C ASN A 145 17.22 -16.31 13.27
N VAL A 146 16.25 -15.90 12.44
CA VAL A 146 16.08 -14.51 12.03
C VAL A 146 15.44 -13.66 13.14
N LEU A 147 15.83 -12.39 13.19
CA LEU A 147 15.34 -11.33 14.06
C LEU A 147 14.70 -10.29 13.16
N LEU A 148 13.37 -10.15 13.26
CA LEU A 148 12.62 -9.20 12.46
C LEU A 148 12.82 -7.77 12.97
N MET A 149 13.17 -6.86 12.05
CA MET A 149 13.47 -5.46 12.35
C MET A 149 12.54 -4.56 11.57
N PHE A 150 11.61 -3.92 12.28
CA PHE A 150 10.66 -2.99 11.68
C PHE A 150 11.19 -1.56 11.67
N GLY A 151 11.11 -0.89 10.53
CA GLY A 151 11.54 0.50 10.42
C GLY A 151 11.02 1.20 9.17
N ASP A 152 11.38 2.47 9.02
CA ASP A 152 11.15 3.21 7.78
C ASP A 152 12.14 2.77 6.68
N LEU A 153 11.95 3.31 5.47
CA LEU A 153 12.81 3.01 4.33
C LEU A 153 14.30 3.29 4.61
N LEU A 154 14.61 4.39 5.32
CA LEU A 154 15.99 4.75 5.60
C LEU A 154 16.66 3.73 6.55
N THR A 155 15.89 3.23 7.52
CA THR A 155 16.33 2.15 8.41
C THR A 155 16.68 0.90 7.63
N GLY A 156 15.81 0.47 6.70
CA GLY A 156 16.08 -0.68 5.81
C GLY A 156 17.32 -0.48 4.96
N GLN A 157 17.45 0.66 4.29
CA GLN A 157 18.63 1.00 3.49
C GLN A 157 19.94 0.92 4.28
N HIS A 158 19.93 1.40 5.52
CA HIS A 158 21.10 1.32 6.39
C HIS A 158 21.39 -0.10 6.87
N ILE A 159 20.38 -0.93 7.15
CA ILE A 159 20.58 -2.35 7.51
C ILE A 159 21.19 -3.10 6.33
N HIS A 160 20.64 -2.96 5.13
CA HIS A 160 21.17 -3.60 3.93
C HIS A 160 22.61 -3.15 3.64
N SER A 161 22.88 -1.84 3.71
CA SER A 161 24.22 -1.31 3.52
C SER A 161 25.22 -1.84 4.56
N LEU A 162 24.80 -1.99 5.82
CA LEU A 162 25.63 -2.52 6.89
C LEU A 162 25.94 -4.01 6.65
N GLN A 163 24.93 -4.82 6.35
CA GLN A 163 25.09 -6.24 6.04
C GLN A 163 26.00 -6.47 4.83
N ALA A 164 25.81 -5.69 3.76
CA ALA A 164 26.68 -5.74 2.57
C ALA A 164 28.13 -5.37 2.90
N SER A 165 28.35 -4.31 3.70
CA SER A 165 29.71 -3.88 4.07
C SER A 165 30.47 -4.87 4.95
N ARG A 166 29.74 -5.75 5.65
CA ARG A 166 30.31 -6.71 6.59
C ARG A 166 30.21 -8.14 6.09
N ILE A 167 29.91 -8.37 4.82
CA ILE A 167 29.63 -9.72 4.28
C ILE A 167 30.76 -10.74 4.53
N ASP A 168 32.01 -10.26 4.60
CA ASP A 168 33.22 -11.06 4.81
C ASP A 168 33.69 -11.11 6.27
N ASP A 169 32.97 -10.47 7.21
CA ASP A 169 33.32 -10.53 8.62
C ASP A 169 33.25 -11.97 9.14
N ILE A 170 34.06 -12.27 10.15
CA ILE A 170 34.32 -13.64 10.60
C ILE A 170 33.09 -14.33 11.24
N SER A 171 32.25 -13.59 11.99
CA SER A 171 31.14 -14.17 12.75
C SER A 171 29.77 -13.70 12.26
N PRO A 172 28.71 -14.54 12.31
CA PRO A 172 27.35 -14.16 11.94
C PRO A 172 26.85 -12.90 12.68
N GLY A 173 27.24 -12.72 13.95
CA GLY A 173 26.90 -11.53 14.72
C GLY A 173 27.52 -10.26 14.15
N LEU A 174 28.81 -10.28 13.80
CA LEU A 174 29.48 -9.14 13.17
C LEU A 174 28.88 -8.78 11.82
N ARG A 175 28.39 -9.77 11.08
CA ARG A 175 27.70 -9.60 9.78
C ARG A 175 26.28 -9.04 9.88
N PHE A 176 25.71 -8.93 11.09
CA PHE A 176 24.29 -8.61 11.27
C PHE A 176 23.38 -9.64 10.55
N GLN A 177 23.86 -10.88 10.41
CA GLN A 177 23.27 -11.90 9.53
C GLN A 177 21.86 -12.32 9.98
N SER A 178 21.60 -12.33 11.29
CA SER A 178 20.29 -12.71 11.81
C SER A 178 19.22 -11.66 11.54
N GLN A 179 19.54 -10.45 11.07
CA GLN A 179 18.55 -9.39 10.93
C GLN A 179 17.82 -9.45 9.60
N LEU A 180 16.50 -9.46 9.67
CA LEU A 180 15.62 -9.38 8.51
C LEU A 180 14.80 -8.09 8.61
N PHE A 181 15.02 -7.18 7.67
CA PHE A 181 14.28 -5.92 7.64
C PHE A 181 12.83 -6.16 7.20
N CYS A 182 11.91 -5.52 7.93
CA CYS A 182 10.49 -5.57 7.67
C CYS A 182 9.95 -4.15 7.51
N HIS A 183 9.25 -3.89 6.42
CA HIS A 183 8.86 -2.52 6.11
C HIS A 183 7.79 -1.97 7.08
N GLY A 184 8.00 -0.74 7.52
CA GLY A 184 7.00 0.05 8.24
C GLY A 184 5.95 0.60 7.27
N TRP A 185 4.87 -0.15 7.05
CA TRP A 185 3.83 0.14 6.04
C TRP A 185 3.22 1.55 6.09
N PHE A 186 3.24 2.21 7.26
CA PHE A 186 2.81 3.61 7.36
C PHE A 186 3.61 4.55 6.43
N HIS A 187 4.91 4.35 6.28
CA HIS A 187 5.72 5.19 5.38
C HIS A 187 5.43 4.92 3.90
N VAL A 188 5.08 3.68 3.55
CA VAL A 188 4.57 3.34 2.21
C VAL A 188 3.26 4.07 1.96
N ARG A 189 2.32 4.05 2.91
CA ARG A 189 1.07 4.81 2.84
C ARG A 189 1.30 6.31 2.59
N MET A 190 2.32 6.90 3.24
CA MET A 190 2.72 8.28 2.98
C MET A 190 3.29 8.45 1.57
N ALA A 191 4.11 7.50 1.11
CA ALA A 191 4.69 7.52 -0.23
C ALA A 191 3.63 7.38 -1.33
N CYS A 192 2.60 6.55 -1.14
CA CYS A 192 1.46 6.40 -2.05
C CYS A 192 0.72 7.73 -2.23
N ALA A 193 0.39 8.41 -1.12
CA ALA A 193 -0.27 9.72 -1.16
C ALA A 193 0.60 10.78 -1.89
N ASP A 194 1.92 10.79 -1.63
CA ASP A 194 2.85 11.67 -2.34
C ASP A 194 2.97 11.33 -3.84
N ALA A 195 2.88 10.06 -4.23
CA ALA A 195 2.89 9.65 -5.63
C ALA A 195 1.65 10.17 -6.38
N ILE A 196 0.46 10.06 -5.76
CA ILE A 196 -0.78 10.65 -6.30
C ILE A 196 -0.64 12.17 -6.45
N TRP A 197 -0.12 12.85 -5.43
CA TRP A 197 0.14 14.30 -5.49
C TRP A 197 1.11 14.65 -6.63
N ARG A 198 2.18 13.88 -6.81
CA ARG A 198 3.14 14.10 -7.90
C ARG A 198 2.53 13.92 -9.28
N ARG A 199 1.64 12.95 -9.42
CA ARG A 199 0.99 12.63 -10.70
C ARG A 199 -0.04 13.68 -11.10
N HIS A 200 -0.83 14.17 -10.14
CA HIS A 200 -2.01 14.99 -10.44
C HIS A 200 -1.89 16.48 -10.14
N ILE A 201 -0.90 16.88 -9.33
CA ILE A 201 -0.75 18.26 -8.87
C ILE A 201 0.66 18.78 -9.16
N ARG A 202 1.71 18.04 -8.80
CA ARG A 202 3.09 18.54 -8.94
C ARG A 202 3.51 18.55 -10.41
N GLY A 203 3.71 19.74 -10.96
CA GLY A 203 4.22 19.90 -12.33
C GLY A 203 3.16 19.69 -13.42
N SER A 204 1.89 19.54 -13.05
CA SER A 204 0.80 19.53 -14.02
C SER A 204 0.48 20.96 -14.45
N GLU A 205 0.52 21.26 -15.75
CA GLU A 205 -0.06 22.50 -16.32
C GLU A 205 -1.60 22.55 -16.18
N SER A 206 -2.18 21.53 -15.55
CA SER A 206 -3.61 21.26 -15.38
C SER A 206 -4.37 22.31 -14.58
N GLU A 207 -3.73 23.32 -13.96
CA GLU A 207 -4.45 24.42 -13.31
C GLU A 207 -5.45 25.12 -14.24
N LYS A 208 -5.24 25.03 -15.57
CA LYS A 208 -6.15 25.58 -16.59
C LYS A 208 -7.41 24.75 -16.82
N GLU A 209 -7.38 23.45 -16.50
CA GLU A 209 -8.50 22.54 -16.72
C GLU A 209 -9.53 22.63 -15.59
N LYS A 210 -10.82 22.69 -15.96
CA LYS A 210 -11.92 22.81 -14.98
C LYS A 210 -11.98 21.61 -14.04
N THR A 211 -11.61 20.42 -14.52
CA THR A 211 -11.60 19.17 -13.76
C THR A 211 -10.29 18.91 -13.01
N SER A 212 -9.38 19.88 -12.92
CA SER A 212 -8.14 19.68 -12.17
C SER A 212 -8.40 19.37 -10.70
N LEU A 213 -7.57 18.50 -10.12
CA LEU A 213 -7.64 18.16 -8.70
C LEU A 213 -7.54 19.40 -7.80
N MET A 214 -6.77 20.40 -8.23
CA MET A 214 -6.64 21.68 -7.53
C MET A 214 -7.94 22.50 -7.47
N ASN A 215 -8.83 22.36 -8.46
CA ASN A 215 -10.15 23.01 -8.41
C ASN A 215 -11.05 22.38 -7.35
N TYR A 216 -11.05 21.05 -7.24
CA TYR A 216 -11.76 20.37 -6.14
C TYR A 216 -11.17 20.78 -4.78
N ILE A 217 -9.84 20.77 -4.64
CA ILE A 217 -9.14 21.20 -3.41
C ILE A 217 -9.51 22.64 -3.04
N THR A 218 -9.60 23.54 -4.02
CA THR A 218 -9.95 24.96 -3.75
C THR A 218 -11.37 25.10 -3.20
N GLN A 219 -12.28 24.19 -3.57
CA GLN A 219 -13.65 24.18 -3.03
C GLN A 219 -13.70 23.63 -1.61
N ILE A 220 -13.06 22.49 -1.35
CA ILE A 220 -13.17 21.82 -0.04
C ILE A 220 -12.18 22.34 1.01
N ARG A 221 -11.06 22.93 0.59
CA ARG A 221 -9.93 23.39 1.43
C ARG A 221 -9.32 24.70 0.93
N PRO A 222 -10.11 25.78 0.80
CA PRO A 222 -9.64 27.04 0.21
C PRO A 222 -8.42 27.63 0.94
N LEU A 223 -8.35 27.48 2.27
CA LEU A 223 -7.27 28.01 3.10
C LEU A 223 -5.95 27.23 3.00
N GLU A 224 -5.99 26.00 2.47
CA GLU A 224 -4.82 25.13 2.38
C GLU A 224 -4.25 25.02 0.96
N LYS A 225 -4.90 25.65 -0.04
CA LYS A 225 -4.56 25.56 -1.47
C LYS A 225 -3.06 25.71 -1.72
N HIS A 226 -2.46 26.80 -1.26
CA HIS A 226 -1.05 27.09 -1.53
C HIS A 226 -0.12 26.04 -0.92
N LYS A 227 -0.44 25.56 0.29
CA LYS A 227 0.34 24.53 0.97
C LYS A 227 0.24 23.19 0.25
N ILE A 228 -0.96 22.82 -0.20
CA ILE A 228 -1.18 21.57 -0.94
C ILE A 228 -0.49 21.59 -2.31
N LEU A 229 -0.48 22.76 -2.97
CA LEU A 229 0.20 22.92 -4.25
C LEU A 229 1.72 22.75 -4.14
N THR A 230 2.33 23.25 -3.06
CA THR A 230 3.79 23.39 -2.95
C THR A 230 4.45 22.31 -2.12
N ASN A 231 3.97 22.07 -0.90
CA ASN A 231 4.56 21.15 0.07
C ASN A 231 3.50 20.66 1.07
N PRO A 232 2.59 19.78 0.62
CA PRO A 232 1.53 19.25 1.47
C PRO A 232 2.08 18.37 2.58
N THR A 233 1.38 18.33 3.72
CA THR A 233 1.60 17.26 4.70
C THR A 233 0.87 15.99 4.28
N PHE A 234 1.31 14.83 4.79
CA PHE A 234 0.61 13.56 4.56
C PHE A 234 -0.89 13.64 4.89
N ARG A 235 -1.24 14.25 6.04
CA ARG A 235 -2.63 14.38 6.46
C ARG A 235 -3.48 15.13 5.44
N GLN A 236 -2.95 16.21 4.86
CA GLN A 236 -3.66 16.97 3.85
C GLN A 236 -3.91 16.14 2.59
N LEU A 237 -2.90 15.40 2.12
CA LEU A 237 -3.06 14.51 0.96
C LEU A 237 -4.05 13.38 1.24
N HIS A 238 -3.93 12.73 2.39
CA HIS A 238 -4.82 11.66 2.81
C HIS A 238 -6.29 12.12 2.79
N GLU A 239 -6.59 13.26 3.42
CA GLU A 239 -7.95 13.77 3.47
C GLU A 239 -8.44 14.26 2.10
N VAL A 240 -7.57 14.82 1.25
CA VAL A 240 -7.94 15.19 -0.13
C VAL A 240 -8.34 13.96 -0.94
N ILE A 241 -7.52 12.90 -0.91
CA ILE A 241 -7.80 11.67 -1.66
C ILE A 241 -9.14 11.07 -1.23
N LEU A 242 -9.38 10.96 0.08
CA LEU A 242 -10.63 10.40 0.60
C LEU A 242 -11.84 11.27 0.27
N HIS A 243 -11.79 12.57 0.58
CA HIS A 243 -12.96 13.45 0.44
C HIS A 243 -13.32 13.68 -1.03
N VAL A 244 -12.32 13.94 -1.88
CA VAL A 244 -12.57 14.10 -3.33
C VAL A 244 -13.00 12.77 -3.93
N GLY A 245 -12.41 11.65 -3.52
CA GLY A 245 -12.83 10.32 -3.96
C GLY A 245 -14.30 10.03 -3.69
N ILE A 246 -14.79 10.32 -2.48
CA ILE A 246 -16.22 10.17 -2.14
C ILE A 246 -17.10 11.02 -3.07
N VAL A 247 -16.77 12.30 -3.24
CA VAL A 247 -17.56 13.22 -4.06
C VAL A 247 -17.61 12.76 -5.52
N LEU A 248 -16.46 12.39 -6.10
CA LEU A 248 -16.39 11.91 -7.48
C LEU A 248 -17.20 10.62 -7.66
N ARG A 249 -17.16 9.70 -6.70
CA ARG A 249 -17.92 8.44 -6.79
C ARG A 249 -19.41 8.67 -6.67
N LEU A 250 -19.86 9.59 -5.81
CA LEU A 250 -21.27 9.99 -5.76
C LEU A 250 -21.73 10.69 -7.04
N ASP A 251 -20.86 11.47 -7.70
CA ASP A 251 -21.18 12.05 -9.00
C ASP A 251 -21.26 10.98 -10.10
N ALA A 252 -20.35 10.00 -10.10
CA ALA A 252 -20.44 8.84 -11.00
C ALA A 252 -21.76 8.07 -10.83
N TRP A 253 -22.18 7.84 -9.58
CA TRP A 253 -23.51 7.31 -9.27
C TRP A 253 -24.62 8.16 -9.88
N ARG A 254 -24.59 9.48 -9.69
CA ARG A 254 -25.60 10.41 -10.23
C ARG A 254 -25.69 10.29 -11.76
N ILE A 255 -24.55 10.29 -12.45
CA ILE A 255 -24.50 10.19 -13.91
C ILE A 255 -25.07 8.86 -14.39
N GLU A 256 -24.67 7.75 -13.78
CA GLU A 256 -25.12 6.42 -14.23
C GLU A 256 -26.60 6.17 -13.92
N VAL A 257 -27.07 6.62 -12.76
CA VAL A 257 -28.49 6.57 -12.40
C VAL A 257 -29.32 7.41 -13.36
N SER A 258 -28.93 8.65 -13.66
CA SER A 258 -29.66 9.48 -14.62
C SER A 258 -29.65 8.91 -16.05
N ARG A 259 -28.66 8.08 -16.39
CA ARG A 259 -28.62 7.37 -17.68
C ARG A 259 -29.63 6.21 -17.71
N ARG A 260 -29.72 5.43 -16.63
CA ARG A 260 -30.63 4.28 -16.53
C ARG A 260 -32.08 4.67 -16.25
N HIS A 261 -32.25 5.75 -15.49
CA HIS A 261 -33.53 6.30 -15.03
C HIS A 261 -33.61 7.79 -15.42
N PRO A 262 -33.93 8.12 -16.68
CA PRO A 262 -33.92 9.50 -17.18
C PRO A 262 -34.86 10.46 -16.44
N GLU A 263 -35.87 9.93 -15.74
CA GLU A 263 -36.78 10.65 -14.86
C GLU A 263 -36.13 11.09 -13.54
N CYS A 264 -35.07 10.40 -13.10
CA CYS A 264 -34.33 10.73 -11.88
C CYS A 264 -33.23 11.76 -12.19
N LYS A 265 -33.36 12.99 -11.67
CA LYS A 265 -32.39 14.07 -11.89
C LYS A 265 -31.33 14.18 -10.79
N SER A 266 -31.54 13.47 -9.69
CA SER A 266 -30.68 13.43 -8.52
C SER A 266 -30.66 12.02 -7.91
N LEU A 267 -29.69 11.78 -7.02
CA LEU A 267 -29.68 10.54 -6.24
C LEU A 267 -30.87 10.49 -5.27
N GLU A 268 -31.37 11.64 -4.80
CA GLU A 268 -32.56 11.76 -3.98
C GLU A 268 -33.82 11.30 -4.71
N ASP A 269 -33.98 11.69 -5.99
CA ASP A 269 -35.10 11.25 -6.82
C ASP A 269 -35.09 9.73 -6.99
N TRP A 270 -33.92 9.17 -7.29
CA TRP A 270 -33.77 7.72 -7.42
C TRP A 270 -33.98 7.01 -6.09
N ALA A 271 -33.46 7.53 -4.99
CA ALA A 271 -33.74 6.98 -3.67
C ALA A 271 -35.24 6.94 -3.34
N ASN A 272 -36.04 7.84 -3.92
CA ASN A 272 -37.50 7.86 -3.75
C ASN A 272 -38.23 6.77 -4.55
N THR A 273 -37.60 6.19 -5.57
CA THR A 273 -38.16 5.04 -6.31
C THR A 273 -38.03 3.72 -5.56
N ASN A 274 -37.28 3.71 -4.45
CA ASN A 274 -36.96 2.54 -3.62
C ASN A 274 -36.24 1.44 -4.43
N PRO A 275 -35.04 1.73 -4.98
CA PRO A 275 -34.28 0.75 -5.73
C PRO A 275 -33.93 -0.46 -4.88
N THR A 276 -33.86 -1.62 -5.51
CA THR A 276 -33.52 -2.86 -4.80
C THR A 276 -32.02 -2.94 -4.53
N TRP A 277 -31.60 -3.69 -3.51
CA TRP A 277 -30.18 -3.92 -3.26
C TRP A 277 -29.46 -4.55 -4.47
N GLN A 278 -30.14 -5.46 -5.16
CA GLN A 278 -29.67 -6.11 -6.38
C GLN A 278 -29.35 -5.06 -7.46
N GLU A 279 -30.27 -4.13 -7.73
CA GLU A 279 -30.08 -3.05 -8.69
C GLU A 279 -28.90 -2.14 -8.31
N ILE A 280 -28.78 -1.80 -7.03
CA ILE A 280 -27.66 -0.99 -6.52
C ILE A 280 -26.33 -1.73 -6.80
N VAL A 281 -26.23 -3.02 -6.46
CA VAL A 281 -25.03 -3.82 -6.73
C VAL A 281 -24.71 -3.87 -8.23
N GLU A 282 -25.71 -4.05 -9.10
CA GLU A 282 -25.53 -4.06 -10.55
C GLU A 282 -25.00 -2.74 -11.09
N ILE A 283 -25.50 -1.61 -10.59
CA ILE A 283 -24.97 -0.28 -10.97
C ILE A 283 -23.55 -0.10 -10.46
N ALA A 284 -23.23 -0.53 -9.23
CA ALA A 284 -21.88 -0.41 -8.68
C ALA A 284 -20.83 -1.17 -9.50
N ILE A 285 -21.20 -2.30 -10.10
CA ILE A 285 -20.32 -3.06 -11.01
C ILE A 285 -20.08 -2.27 -12.30
N GLU A 286 -21.14 -1.76 -12.92
CA GLU A 286 -21.06 -0.92 -14.13
C GLU A 286 -20.20 0.35 -13.90
N LEU A 287 -20.29 0.94 -12.70
CA LEU A 287 -19.49 2.10 -12.34
C LEU A 287 -17.99 1.80 -12.37
N VAL A 288 -17.57 0.61 -11.95
CA VAL A 288 -16.17 0.21 -12.04
C VAL A 288 -15.71 0.15 -13.49
N GLU A 289 -16.47 -0.53 -14.34
CA GLU A 289 -16.13 -0.71 -15.77
C GLU A 289 -16.04 0.62 -16.52
N ARG A 290 -16.91 1.59 -16.20
CA ARG A 290 -17.00 2.84 -16.95
C ARG A 290 -16.20 4.00 -16.37
N PHE A 291 -16.16 4.12 -15.04
CA PHE A 291 -15.59 5.29 -14.36
C PHE A 291 -14.22 5.04 -13.75
N VAL A 292 -13.72 3.80 -13.72
CA VAL A 292 -12.37 3.50 -13.23
C VAL A 292 -11.43 3.27 -14.42
N GLY A 293 -10.24 3.85 -14.36
CA GLY A 293 -9.23 3.71 -15.41
C GLY A 293 -8.67 2.29 -15.53
N GLY A 294 -9.16 1.52 -16.51
CA GLY A 294 -8.65 0.21 -16.88
C GLY A 294 -7.34 0.22 -17.71
N PRO A 295 -6.85 -0.95 -18.15
CA PRO A 295 -5.66 -1.08 -18.99
C PRO A 295 -5.74 -0.29 -20.31
N ASP A 296 -6.94 -0.23 -20.90
CA ASP A 296 -7.20 0.42 -22.18
C ASP A 296 -7.21 1.96 -22.11
N LEU A 297 -7.11 2.54 -20.91
CA LEU A 297 -6.99 4.00 -20.74
C LEU A 297 -5.80 4.55 -21.54
N SER A 298 -4.74 3.75 -21.69
CA SER A 298 -3.58 4.10 -22.51
C SER A 298 -3.89 4.24 -24.01
N ASP A 299 -4.88 3.50 -24.52
CA ASP A 299 -5.33 3.59 -25.90
C ASP A 299 -6.27 4.78 -26.12
N GLU A 300 -7.07 5.14 -25.12
CA GLU A 300 -7.87 6.37 -25.14
C GLU A 300 -6.98 7.61 -25.29
N PHE A 301 -5.83 7.63 -24.61
CA PHE A 301 -4.83 8.70 -24.73
C PHE A 301 -4.13 8.79 -26.10
N ARG A 302 -4.26 7.76 -26.97
CA ARG A 302 -3.67 7.75 -28.32
C ARG A 302 -4.60 8.31 -29.39
N LYS A 303 -5.87 8.58 -29.05
CA LYS A 303 -6.84 9.18 -29.97
C LYS A 303 -6.53 10.66 -30.22
N ASP A 304 -7.03 11.21 -31.33
CA ASP A 304 -6.95 12.65 -31.58
C ASP A 304 -7.73 13.45 -30.53
N ASP A 305 -7.20 14.61 -30.13
CA ASP A 305 -7.80 15.45 -29.07
C ASP A 305 -9.27 15.82 -29.36
N SER A 306 -9.65 15.97 -30.63
CA SER A 306 -11.03 16.26 -31.03
C SER A 306 -12.04 15.15 -30.71
N GLN A 307 -11.56 13.94 -30.42
CA GLN A 307 -12.37 12.76 -30.13
C GLN A 307 -12.29 12.35 -28.65
N ARG A 308 -11.57 13.11 -27.83
CA ARG A 308 -11.25 12.77 -26.44
C ARG A 308 -12.07 13.61 -25.48
N ASP A 309 -12.72 12.95 -24.54
CA ASP A 309 -13.25 13.61 -23.35
C ASP A 309 -12.16 13.65 -22.28
N GLN A 310 -11.26 14.61 -22.41
CA GLN A 310 -10.10 14.75 -21.52
C GLN A 310 -10.52 14.93 -20.05
N ALA A 311 -11.66 15.58 -19.82
CA ALA A 311 -12.21 15.77 -18.47
C ALA A 311 -12.63 14.43 -17.85
N PHE A 312 -13.30 13.59 -18.63
CA PHE A 312 -13.69 12.24 -18.20
C PHE A 312 -12.47 11.31 -18.04
N GLU A 313 -11.52 11.34 -18.96
CA GLU A 313 -10.26 10.57 -18.87
C GLU A 313 -9.48 10.88 -17.58
N ILE A 314 -9.33 12.16 -17.25
CA ILE A 314 -8.67 12.60 -16.01
C ILE A 314 -9.46 12.11 -14.79
N THR A 315 -10.79 12.17 -14.84
CA THR A 315 -11.65 11.69 -13.74
C THR A 315 -11.52 10.18 -13.55
N LYS A 316 -11.44 9.39 -14.64
CA LYS A 316 -11.15 7.96 -14.58
C LYS A 316 -9.80 7.67 -13.92
N ALA A 317 -8.79 8.49 -14.22
CA ALA A 317 -7.48 8.39 -13.56
C ALA A 317 -7.56 8.72 -12.07
N TYR A 318 -8.35 9.72 -11.65
CA TYR A 318 -8.58 9.98 -10.23
C TYR A 318 -9.25 8.80 -9.53
N HIS A 319 -10.29 8.22 -10.13
CA HIS A 319 -10.94 7.04 -9.57
C HIS A 319 -9.98 5.88 -9.38
N LYS A 320 -9.20 5.53 -10.42
CA LYS A 320 -8.19 4.47 -10.34
C LYS A 320 -7.22 4.70 -9.18
N ASP A 321 -6.63 5.89 -9.14
CA ASP A 321 -5.54 6.19 -8.20
C ASP A 321 -6.04 6.30 -6.76
N PHE A 322 -7.21 6.92 -6.55
CA PHE A 322 -7.81 7.06 -5.22
C PHE A 322 -8.31 5.73 -4.69
N LEU A 323 -8.92 4.90 -5.53
CA LEU A 323 -9.36 3.56 -5.15
C LEU A 323 -8.18 2.66 -4.80
N LEU A 324 -7.09 2.67 -5.57
CA LEU A 324 -5.86 1.93 -5.24
C LEU A 324 -5.30 2.36 -3.87
N TYR A 325 -5.31 3.66 -3.58
CA TYR A 325 -4.92 4.17 -2.27
C TYR A 325 -5.85 3.74 -1.13
N GLU A 326 -7.16 3.76 -1.36
CA GLU A 326 -8.15 3.33 -0.39
C GLU A 326 -8.11 1.81 -0.14
N GLU A 327 -7.82 1.00 -1.16
CA GLU A 327 -7.60 -0.44 -1.02
C GLU A 327 -6.32 -0.73 -0.21
N THR A 328 -5.23 -0.04 -0.54
CA THR A 328 -3.97 -0.13 0.21
C THR A 328 -4.19 0.21 1.68
N ASN A 329 -4.96 1.26 1.94
CA ASN A 329 -5.34 1.69 3.28
C ASN A 329 -6.20 0.66 3.99
N TYR A 330 -7.20 0.09 3.31
CA TYR A 330 -8.07 -0.94 3.86
C TYR A 330 -7.23 -2.15 4.28
N SER A 331 -6.40 -2.66 3.37
CA SER A 331 -5.52 -3.82 3.57
C SER A 331 -4.63 -3.64 4.80
N MET A 332 -3.96 -2.49 4.93
CA MET A 332 -3.10 -2.19 6.07
C MET A 332 -3.85 -2.13 7.41
N ASN A 333 -5.09 -1.63 7.42
CA ASN A 333 -5.85 -1.49 8.68
C ASN A 333 -6.50 -2.81 9.12
N HIS A 334 -6.82 -3.69 8.17
CA HIS A 334 -7.43 -5.01 8.44
C HIS A 334 -6.39 -6.13 8.56
N GLY A 335 -5.14 -5.86 8.17
CA GLY A 335 -4.08 -6.86 8.19
C GLY A 335 -4.18 -7.87 7.05
N ASP A 336 -4.94 -7.56 5.99
CA ASP A 336 -5.03 -8.37 4.75
C ASP A 336 -3.74 -8.17 3.94
N ILE A 337 -2.75 -9.03 4.19
CA ILE A 337 -1.44 -8.93 3.54
C ILE A 337 -1.52 -9.34 2.08
N GLY A 338 -2.33 -10.36 1.77
CA GLY A 338 -2.53 -10.81 0.39
C GLY A 338 -3.03 -9.64 -0.45
N ARG A 339 -4.00 -8.87 0.05
CA ARG A 339 -4.50 -7.68 -0.63
C ARG A 339 -3.49 -6.54 -0.67
N LEU A 340 -2.74 -6.33 0.41
CA LEU A 340 -1.69 -5.31 0.42
C LEU A 340 -0.66 -5.57 -0.69
N ASP A 341 -0.18 -6.81 -0.80
CA ASP A 341 0.83 -7.21 -1.77
C ASP A 341 0.32 -7.03 -3.22
N ALA A 342 -0.98 -7.28 -3.45
CA ALA A 342 -1.66 -6.95 -4.71
C ALA A 342 -1.50 -5.47 -5.08
N CYS A 343 -1.79 -4.58 -4.13
CA CYS A 343 -1.67 -3.14 -4.34
C CYS A 343 -0.21 -2.71 -4.54
N LEU A 344 0.75 -3.35 -3.85
CA LEU A 344 2.17 -2.98 -3.91
C LEU A 344 2.73 -3.13 -5.33
N ILE A 345 2.28 -4.13 -6.08
CA ILE A 345 2.66 -4.33 -7.48
C ILE A 345 2.36 -3.08 -8.32
N GLU A 346 1.14 -2.54 -8.22
CA GLU A 346 0.78 -1.32 -8.94
C GLU A 346 1.57 -0.11 -8.41
N TRP A 347 1.74 -0.01 -7.09
CA TRP A 347 2.50 1.09 -6.48
C TRP A 347 3.96 1.13 -6.93
N VAL A 348 4.60 0.00 -7.21
CA VAL A 348 5.96 -0.05 -7.76
C VAL A 348 6.05 0.78 -9.05
N PHE A 349 5.07 0.66 -9.95
CA PHE A 349 5.02 1.45 -11.18
C PHE A 349 4.81 2.94 -10.92
N TYR A 350 3.91 3.30 -9.99
CA TYR A 350 3.70 4.69 -9.59
C TYR A 350 4.97 5.29 -8.99
N PHE A 351 5.66 4.54 -8.13
CA PHE A 351 6.90 4.99 -7.52
C PHE A 351 8.02 5.18 -8.54
N MET A 352 8.15 4.29 -9.52
CA MET A 352 9.10 4.48 -10.62
C MET A 352 8.76 5.74 -11.44
N ALA A 353 7.49 5.90 -11.86
CA ALA A 353 7.04 7.01 -12.69
C ALA A 353 7.15 8.37 -11.97
N CYS A 354 6.92 8.43 -10.67
CA CYS A 354 6.95 9.67 -9.88
C CYS A 354 8.32 9.99 -9.26
N GLY A 355 9.37 9.25 -9.63
CA GLY A 355 10.74 9.46 -9.14
C GLY A 355 10.94 9.06 -7.67
N LYS A 356 10.11 8.17 -7.13
CA LYS A 356 10.27 7.54 -5.81
C LYS A 356 10.94 6.16 -5.94
N THR A 357 12.00 6.08 -6.74
CA THR A 357 12.68 4.83 -7.11
C THR A 357 13.15 4.00 -5.92
N LYS A 358 13.56 4.62 -4.81
CA LYS A 358 13.93 3.91 -3.58
C LYS A 358 12.77 3.11 -2.98
N TYR A 359 11.54 3.65 -3.01
CA TYR A 359 10.36 2.91 -2.56
C TYR A 359 10.02 1.80 -3.55
N ALA A 360 10.13 2.04 -4.86
CA ALA A 360 9.92 0.99 -5.87
C ALA A 360 10.88 -0.19 -5.66
N GLN A 361 12.18 0.10 -5.50
CA GLN A 361 13.21 -0.91 -5.25
C GLN A 361 12.94 -1.70 -3.97
N GLU A 362 12.57 -1.02 -2.89
CA GLU A 362 12.28 -1.67 -1.61
C GLU A 362 11.04 -2.58 -1.68
N MET A 363 9.97 -2.16 -2.37
CA MET A 363 8.79 -3.00 -2.55
C MET A 363 9.07 -4.20 -3.46
N LEU A 364 9.86 -4.02 -4.52
CA LEU A 364 10.32 -5.16 -5.34
C LEU A 364 11.17 -6.13 -4.54
N HIS A 365 12.10 -5.62 -3.73
CA HIS A 365 12.93 -6.44 -2.86
C HIS A 365 12.08 -7.23 -1.86
N TYR A 366 11.08 -6.58 -1.25
CA TYR A 366 10.12 -7.25 -0.38
C TYR A 366 9.37 -8.37 -1.12
N LEU A 367 8.75 -8.08 -2.27
CA LEU A 367 7.96 -9.08 -3.02
C LEU A 367 8.83 -10.26 -3.49
N GLU A 368 10.03 -10.00 -4.00
CA GLU A 368 10.97 -11.06 -4.38
C GLU A 368 11.36 -11.92 -3.17
N ASN A 369 11.69 -11.27 -2.06
CA ASN A 369 12.07 -11.98 -0.86
C ASN A 369 10.96 -12.89 -0.34
N MET A 370 9.74 -12.35 -0.23
CA MET A 370 8.58 -13.09 0.23
C MET A 370 8.30 -14.27 -0.70
N TYR A 371 8.08 -14.02 -1.99
CA TYR A 371 7.49 -15.03 -2.87
C TYR A 371 8.47 -15.93 -3.59
N ILE A 372 9.76 -15.58 -3.62
CA ILE A 372 10.80 -16.32 -4.38
C ILE A 372 11.88 -16.85 -3.44
N GLN A 373 12.41 -16.01 -2.55
CA GLN A 373 13.64 -16.33 -1.81
C GLN A 373 13.37 -17.04 -0.47
N TYR A 374 12.36 -16.57 0.27
CA TYR A 374 12.10 -17.05 1.63
C TYR A 374 11.42 -18.42 1.64
N PRO A 375 11.66 -19.23 2.70
CA PRO A 375 10.94 -20.49 2.88
C PRO A 375 9.42 -20.26 2.96
N LYS A 376 8.62 -21.18 2.40
CA LYS A 376 7.15 -21.11 2.32
C LYS A 376 6.31 -20.97 3.61
N PRO A 377 6.87 -21.05 4.84
CA PRO A 377 6.14 -20.61 6.02
C PRO A 377 6.28 -19.10 6.31
N LEU A 378 7.11 -18.40 5.53
CA LEU A 378 7.39 -16.97 5.60
C LEU A 378 7.06 -16.24 4.31
N ALA A 379 7.00 -16.96 3.19
CA ALA A 379 6.31 -16.56 1.97
C ALA A 379 4.81 -16.75 2.17
#